data_AF-A0A3L6KV12-F1
#
_entry.id   AF-A0A3L6KV12-F1
#
_cell.length_a   1.000
_cell.length_b   1.000
_cell.length_c   1.000
_cell.angle_alpha   90.00
_cell.angle_beta   90.00
_cell.angle_gamma   90.00
#
_symmetry.space_group_name_H-M   'P 1'
#
loop_
_entity.id
_entity.type
_entity.pdbx_description
1 polymer ?
#
loop_
_entity_poly.entity_id
_entity_poly.type
_entity_poly.pdbx_seq_one_letter_code
_entity_poly.pdbx_strand_id
1 'polypeptide(L)'
;MELEVSEESRIRSSIVEAMVQNYPLMSCTQEVNVKVATASDAALSCATRLGDSLTKLQALSQAMSRVGQLWRKERQVALGTVEQHQKLLAFLEAPSVLQECIRNEMYHEALVVLEHVRRSSRPIENVEFLHCVEAEVLIALQKALEEQILPRLAEQLTVASALKLTTFLRRLGVEETYIRQLFLLKRGEYIDGHVHEAERSGAPYSRIFRYLTTFKVHVAEVVLQYTACFSGEVDGGSCSELVGWCHARSFVFLERLRACLERIANGSELASVIEQYNNCASAAALVHMDMFGLISEAVSSRVKSLFAEQLSLATQSYSASMATFSWRPPTDAQRQALQINSEVEVVPGITSSPPVGLLQWLPLAYALNGILTAFNSIRKCVVPGVESFCVAKVEELMQIIARDLSRDRDVLMAVEGAEKHAYLLFVHAFVHEFYTHVLVCVRELLGDEAQQQLAMAMQYSVEGLRGLLSHENKPSRDATRHVPHCCPSPDITLSQNAPPINDVGVAHGSEQFLETREKHS
;
A
#
# COMPACT_ATOMS: atom_id res chain seq x y z
N MET A 1 -26.48 126.65 -85.11
CA MET A 1 -25.14 126.29 -84.63
C MET A 1 -24.46 127.44 -83.89
N GLU A 2 -24.57 128.71 -84.33
CA GLU A 2 -24.15 129.90 -83.56
C GLU A 2 -25.05 130.22 -82.33
N LEU A 3 -26.28 129.70 -82.28
CA LEU A 3 -27.22 129.91 -81.18
C LEU A 3 -26.96 129.01 -79.95
N GLU A 4 -26.50 127.77 -80.13
CA GLU A 4 -26.17 126.86 -79.02
C GLU A 4 -24.89 127.30 -78.29
N VAL A 5 -23.90 127.81 -79.02
CA VAL A 5 -22.61 128.27 -78.45
C VAL A 5 -22.78 129.58 -77.65
N SER A 6 -23.68 130.48 -78.06
CA SER A 6 -23.96 131.72 -77.33
C SER A 6 -24.70 131.46 -76.02
N GLU A 7 -25.66 130.53 -76.01
CA GLU A 7 -26.38 130.15 -74.79
C GLU A 7 -25.46 129.39 -73.83
N GLU A 8 -24.62 128.49 -74.36
CA GLU A 8 -23.58 127.80 -73.60
C GLU A 8 -22.57 128.78 -72.96
N SER A 9 -22.13 129.81 -73.70
CA SER A 9 -21.21 130.83 -73.17
C SER A 9 -21.86 131.72 -72.11
N ARG A 10 -23.15 132.06 -72.25
CA ARG A 10 -23.90 132.88 -71.30
C ARG A 10 -24.28 132.11 -70.04
N ILE A 11 -24.64 130.83 -70.18
CA ILE A 11 -24.82 129.90 -69.06
C ILE A 11 -23.49 129.69 -68.34
N ARG A 12 -22.37 129.52 -69.07
CA ARG A 12 -21.01 129.46 -68.47
C ARG A 12 -20.69 130.71 -67.67
N SER A 13 -20.89 131.90 -68.21
CA SER A 13 -20.65 133.15 -67.45
C SER A 13 -21.55 133.26 -66.22
N SER A 14 -22.83 132.91 -66.32
CA SER A 14 -23.76 132.92 -65.17
C SER A 14 -23.39 131.91 -64.08
N ILE A 15 -22.95 130.71 -64.47
CA ILE A 15 -22.42 129.69 -63.55
C ILE A 15 -21.14 130.18 -62.89
N VAL A 16 -20.22 130.80 -63.65
CA VAL A 16 -18.97 131.36 -63.12
C VAL A 16 -19.26 132.49 -62.13
N GLU A 17 -20.20 133.37 -62.43
CA GLU A 17 -20.56 134.50 -61.55
C GLU A 17 -21.24 134.00 -60.26
N ALA A 18 -22.15 133.02 -60.36
CA ALA A 18 -22.75 132.36 -59.19
C ALA A 18 -21.73 131.54 -58.36
N MET A 19 -20.75 130.91 -59.02
CA MET A 19 -19.62 130.21 -58.40
C MET A 19 -18.68 131.16 -57.65
N VAL A 20 -18.40 132.35 -58.20
CA VAL A 20 -17.56 133.35 -57.53
C VAL A 20 -18.29 133.97 -56.34
N GLN A 21 -19.58 134.28 -56.49
CA GLN A 21 -20.41 134.83 -55.39
C GLN A 21 -20.59 133.84 -54.23
N ASN A 22 -20.68 132.53 -54.51
CA ASN A 22 -20.86 131.48 -53.50
C ASN A 22 -19.63 130.58 -53.33
N TYR A 23 -18.43 131.08 -53.70
CA TYR A 23 -17.17 130.32 -53.63
C TYR A 23 -16.89 129.68 -52.26
N PRO A 24 -17.19 130.32 -51.11
CA PRO A 24 -17.04 129.68 -49.80
C PRO A 24 -17.91 128.43 -49.64
N LEU A 25 -19.12 128.44 -50.21
CA LEU A 25 -20.04 127.31 -50.19
C LEU A 25 -19.48 126.15 -51.01
N MET A 26 -18.99 126.44 -52.22
CA MET A 26 -18.31 125.48 -53.10
C MET A 26 -17.06 124.85 -52.45
N SER A 27 -16.21 125.66 -51.81
CA SER A 27 -15.03 125.16 -51.10
C SER A 27 -15.43 124.26 -49.92
N CYS A 28 -16.47 124.65 -49.17
CA CYS A 28 -17.01 123.85 -48.07
C CYS A 28 -17.62 122.53 -48.59
N THR A 29 -18.35 122.55 -49.71
CA THR A 29 -18.87 121.35 -50.37
C THR A 29 -17.76 120.44 -50.86
N GLN A 30 -16.69 120.98 -51.44
CA GLN A 30 -15.54 120.17 -51.88
C GLN A 30 -14.81 119.55 -50.68
N GLU A 31 -14.62 120.29 -49.60
CA GLU A 31 -14.01 119.77 -48.36
C GLU A 31 -14.88 118.67 -47.72
N VAL A 32 -16.20 118.86 -47.69
CA VAL A 32 -17.16 117.83 -47.25
C VAL A 32 -17.10 116.60 -48.16
N ASN A 33 -17.06 116.79 -49.48
CA ASN A 33 -16.95 115.67 -50.43
C ASN A 33 -15.66 114.87 -50.26
N VAL A 34 -14.52 115.54 -50.03
CA VAL A 34 -13.25 114.86 -49.75
C VAL A 34 -13.32 114.11 -48.41
N LYS A 35 -13.93 114.71 -47.38
CA LYS A 35 -14.16 114.03 -46.08
C LYS A 35 -15.08 112.83 -46.22
N VAL A 36 -16.14 112.92 -47.05
CA VAL A 36 -17.07 111.82 -47.32
C VAL A 36 -16.40 110.71 -48.14
N ALA A 37 -15.60 111.06 -49.15
CA ALA A 37 -14.85 110.09 -49.94
C ALA A 37 -13.81 109.34 -49.09
N THR A 38 -13.02 110.07 -48.29
CA THR A 38 -12.04 109.46 -47.39
C THR A 38 -12.68 108.62 -46.28
N ALA A 39 -13.81 109.06 -45.72
CA ALA A 39 -14.59 108.26 -44.78
C ALA A 39 -15.21 107.02 -45.44
N SER A 40 -15.66 107.12 -46.69
CA SER A 40 -16.20 105.99 -47.46
C SER A 40 -15.12 104.97 -47.78
N ASP A 41 -13.92 105.40 -48.22
CA ASP A 41 -12.78 104.50 -48.45
C ASP A 41 -12.31 103.83 -47.16
N ALA A 42 -12.27 104.57 -46.05
CA ALA A 42 -11.95 104.00 -44.73
C ALA A 42 -13.02 102.99 -44.29
N ALA A 43 -14.30 103.26 -44.52
CA ALA A 43 -15.40 102.34 -44.24
C ALA A 43 -15.33 101.09 -45.12
N LEU A 44 -15.00 101.23 -46.40
CA LEU A 44 -14.83 100.12 -47.34
C LEU A 44 -13.63 99.24 -46.95
N SER A 45 -12.50 99.85 -46.58
CA SER A 45 -11.32 99.15 -46.05
C SER A 45 -11.62 98.42 -44.73
N CYS A 46 -12.42 99.03 -43.86
CA CYS A 46 -12.89 98.37 -42.64
C CYS A 46 -13.81 97.18 -42.95
N ALA A 47 -14.77 97.35 -43.85
CA ALA A 47 -15.72 96.30 -44.25
C ALA A 47 -15.03 95.11 -44.91
N THR A 48 -14.05 95.35 -45.79
CA THR A 48 -13.24 94.29 -46.43
C THR A 48 -12.41 93.53 -45.40
N ARG A 49 -11.69 94.22 -44.50
CA ARG A 49 -10.96 93.58 -43.40
C ARG A 49 -11.87 92.77 -42.47
N LEU A 50 -13.08 93.25 -42.22
CA LEU A 50 -14.06 92.57 -41.38
C LEU A 50 -14.60 91.31 -42.09
N GLY A 51 -14.85 91.37 -43.40
CA GLY A 51 -15.17 90.22 -44.25
C GLY A 51 -14.08 89.15 -44.26
N ASP A 52 -12.81 89.55 -44.44
CA ASP A 52 -11.67 88.63 -44.38
C ASP A 52 -11.50 88.00 -42.99
N SER A 53 -11.76 88.76 -41.94
CA SER A 53 -11.70 88.25 -40.56
C SER A 53 -12.83 87.27 -40.28
N LEU A 54 -14.05 87.54 -40.75
CA LEU A 54 -15.21 86.65 -40.60
C LEU A 54 -15.01 85.34 -41.36
N THR A 55 -14.49 85.38 -42.59
CA THR A 55 -14.20 84.16 -43.37
C THR A 55 -13.10 83.31 -42.70
N LYS A 56 -12.04 83.93 -42.19
CA LYS A 56 -11.02 83.23 -41.38
C LYS A 56 -11.61 82.62 -40.11
N LEU A 57 -12.47 83.36 -39.40
CA LEU A 57 -13.14 82.87 -38.20
C LEU A 57 -14.04 81.67 -38.52
N GLN A 58 -14.77 81.73 -39.63
CA GLN A 58 -15.61 80.62 -40.10
C GLN A 58 -14.77 79.38 -40.44
N ALA A 59 -13.65 79.54 -41.14
CA ALA A 59 -12.74 78.45 -41.46
C ALA A 59 -12.14 77.81 -40.19
N LEU A 60 -11.70 78.63 -39.22
CA LEU A 60 -11.18 78.17 -37.93
C LEU A 60 -12.25 77.44 -37.11
N SER A 61 -13.49 77.93 -37.09
CA SER A 61 -14.60 77.28 -36.39
C SER A 61 -14.93 75.91 -37.00
N GLN A 62 -14.92 75.79 -38.33
CA GLN A 62 -15.12 74.51 -39.02
C GLN A 62 -13.97 73.54 -38.75
N ALA A 63 -12.71 74.01 -38.79
CA ALA A 63 -11.54 73.20 -38.47
C ALA A 63 -11.59 72.70 -37.02
N MET A 64 -11.88 73.59 -36.06
CA MET A 64 -12.04 73.25 -34.64
C MET A 64 -13.18 72.27 -34.40
N SER A 65 -14.29 72.39 -35.14
CA SER A 65 -15.39 71.42 -35.06
C SER A 65 -14.97 70.03 -35.55
N ARG A 66 -14.22 69.95 -36.67
CA ARG A 66 -13.70 68.69 -37.21
C ARG A 66 -12.69 68.03 -36.26
N VAL A 67 -11.70 68.80 -35.78
CA VAL A 67 -10.70 68.33 -34.80
C VAL A 67 -11.38 67.90 -33.51
N GLY A 68 -12.34 68.68 -33.02
CA GLY A 68 -13.11 68.36 -31.81
C GLY A 68 -13.95 67.08 -31.95
N GLN A 69 -14.45 66.75 -33.14
CA GLN A 69 -15.14 65.48 -33.39
C GLN A 69 -14.16 64.30 -33.42
N LEU A 70 -13.01 64.45 -34.07
CA LEU A 70 -11.98 63.40 -34.11
C LEU A 70 -11.46 63.09 -32.70
N TRP A 71 -11.09 64.13 -31.94
CA TRP A 71 -10.63 63.99 -30.56
C TRP A 71 -11.67 63.32 -29.66
N ARG A 72 -12.97 63.64 -29.83
CA ARG A 72 -14.04 62.96 -29.07
C ARG A 72 -14.13 61.48 -29.39
N LYS A 73 -13.98 61.08 -30.66
CA LYS A 73 -13.96 59.66 -31.05
C LYS A 73 -12.75 58.95 -30.46
N GLU A 74 -11.55 59.50 -30.61
CA GLU A 74 -10.33 58.92 -30.06
C GLU A 74 -10.39 58.83 -28.53
N ARG A 75 -10.85 59.90 -27.86
CA ARG A 75 -11.04 59.90 -26.41
C ARG A 75 -12.05 58.85 -25.96
N GLN A 76 -13.15 58.67 -26.70
CA GLN A 76 -14.15 57.66 -26.37
C GLN A 76 -13.56 56.24 -26.45
N VAL A 77 -12.77 55.95 -27.49
CA VAL A 77 -12.07 54.66 -27.61
C VAL A 77 -11.06 54.47 -26.48
N ALA A 78 -10.27 55.51 -26.15
CA ALA A 78 -9.28 55.45 -25.07
C ALA A 78 -9.94 55.20 -23.71
N LEU A 79 -11.01 55.94 -23.37
CA LEU A 79 -11.76 55.74 -22.13
C LEU A 79 -12.41 54.36 -22.08
N GLY A 80 -13.01 53.90 -23.18
CA GLY A 80 -13.56 52.55 -23.26
C GLY A 80 -12.49 51.46 -23.07
N THR A 81 -11.28 51.67 -23.58
CA THR A 81 -10.15 50.74 -23.39
C THR A 81 -9.72 50.71 -21.93
N VAL A 82 -9.62 51.86 -21.26
CA VAL A 82 -9.28 51.94 -19.83
C VAL A 82 -10.33 51.26 -18.96
N GLU A 83 -11.62 51.44 -19.27
CA GLU A 83 -12.72 50.80 -18.54
C GLU A 83 -12.73 49.28 -18.68
N GLN A 84 -12.36 48.73 -19.85
CA GLN A 84 -12.32 47.27 -20.05
C GLN A 84 -10.97 46.65 -19.73
N HIS A 85 -9.91 47.44 -19.50
CA HIS A 85 -8.55 46.95 -19.31
C HIS A 85 -8.45 45.89 -18.20
N GLN A 86 -9.08 46.12 -17.05
CA GLN A 86 -9.06 45.15 -15.93
C GLN A 86 -9.71 43.82 -16.30
N LYS A 87 -10.79 43.83 -17.09
CA LYS A 87 -11.47 42.60 -17.51
C LYS A 87 -10.61 41.84 -18.53
N LEU A 88 -9.94 42.55 -19.43
CA LEU A 88 -9.01 41.95 -20.38
C LEU A 88 -7.82 41.31 -19.66
N LEU A 89 -7.29 41.99 -18.65
CA LEU A 89 -6.20 41.46 -17.82
C LEU A 89 -6.63 40.22 -17.04
N ALA A 90 -7.80 40.24 -16.39
CA ALA A 90 -8.33 39.06 -15.71
C ALA A 90 -8.57 37.88 -16.67
N PHE A 91 -8.95 38.14 -17.92
CA PHE A 91 -9.09 37.12 -18.96
C PHE A 91 -7.74 36.53 -19.37
N LEU A 92 -6.71 37.37 -19.50
CA LEU A 92 -5.33 36.95 -19.77
C LEU A 92 -4.73 36.11 -18.64
N GLU A 93 -5.12 36.37 -17.40
CA GLU A 93 -4.65 35.62 -16.23
C GLU A 93 -5.34 34.25 -16.09
N ALA A 94 -6.40 33.97 -16.85
CA ALA A 94 -7.20 32.75 -16.73
C ALA A 94 -6.39 31.43 -16.77
N PRO A 95 -5.37 31.23 -17.64
CA PRO A 95 -4.55 30.02 -17.61
C PRO A 95 -3.83 29.83 -16.27
N SER A 96 -3.29 30.92 -15.72
CA SER A 96 -2.55 30.89 -14.45
C SER A 96 -3.48 30.65 -13.26
N VAL A 97 -4.65 31.30 -13.26
CA VAL A 97 -5.70 31.11 -12.24
C VAL A 97 -6.21 29.67 -12.28
N LEU A 98 -6.41 29.09 -13.47
CA LEU A 98 -6.82 27.69 -13.61
C LEU A 98 -5.81 26.73 -12.96
N GLN A 99 -4.52 26.93 -13.22
CA GLN A 99 -3.46 26.09 -12.62
C GLN A 99 -3.45 26.21 -11.09
N GLU A 100 -3.63 27.41 -10.56
CA GLU A 100 -3.66 27.65 -9.11
C GLU A 100 -4.92 27.05 -8.46
N CYS A 101 -6.08 27.15 -9.12
CA CYS A 101 -7.30 26.49 -8.65
C CYS A 101 -7.14 24.97 -8.58
N ILE A 102 -6.57 24.35 -9.62
CA ILE A 102 -6.35 22.90 -9.65
C ILE A 102 -5.33 22.48 -8.57
N ARG A 103 -4.23 23.23 -8.41
CA ARG A 103 -3.20 22.97 -7.39
C ARG A 103 -3.77 22.98 -5.97
N ASN A 104 -4.74 23.86 -5.71
CA ASN A 104 -5.39 23.99 -4.39
C ASN A 104 -6.65 23.11 -4.22
N GLU A 105 -6.86 22.12 -5.11
CA GLU A 105 -8.05 21.27 -5.14
C GLU A 105 -9.39 22.04 -5.23
N MET A 106 -9.36 23.28 -5.73
CA MET A 106 -10.51 24.17 -5.98
C MET A 106 -11.11 23.88 -7.36
N TYR A 107 -11.62 22.66 -7.54
CA TYR A 107 -12.09 22.15 -8.83
C TYR A 107 -13.35 22.85 -9.34
N HIS A 108 -14.19 23.38 -8.45
CA HIS A 108 -15.40 24.09 -8.87
C HIS A 108 -15.02 25.42 -9.53
N GLU A 109 -14.10 26.15 -8.92
CA GLU A 109 -13.55 27.42 -9.38
C GLU A 109 -12.82 27.24 -10.71
N ALA A 110 -12.02 26.17 -10.83
CA ALA A 110 -11.38 25.78 -12.09
C ALA A 110 -12.40 25.60 -13.24
N LEU A 111 -13.53 24.93 -12.97
CA LEU A 111 -14.59 24.75 -13.96
C LEU A 111 -15.29 26.06 -14.33
N VAL A 112 -15.45 26.98 -13.37
CA VAL A 112 -16.00 28.32 -13.63
C VAL A 112 -15.06 29.12 -14.55
N VAL A 113 -13.74 29.04 -14.36
CA VAL A 113 -12.75 29.68 -15.25
C VAL A 113 -12.86 29.11 -16.67
N LEU A 114 -12.87 27.78 -16.80
CA LEU A 114 -13.01 27.11 -18.10
C LEU A 114 -14.31 27.51 -18.82
N GLU A 115 -15.43 27.54 -18.11
CA GLU A 115 -16.72 27.93 -18.67
C GLU A 115 -16.74 29.42 -19.06
N HIS A 116 -16.14 30.29 -18.25
CA HIS A 116 -16.02 31.71 -18.56
C HIS A 116 -15.24 31.94 -19.86
N VAL A 117 -14.06 31.33 -20.00
CA VAL A 117 -13.21 31.47 -21.19
C VAL A 117 -13.95 30.97 -22.43
N ARG A 118 -14.53 29.77 -22.35
CA ARG A 118 -15.30 29.18 -23.46
C ARG A 118 -16.53 30.02 -23.85
N ARG A 119 -17.23 30.60 -22.88
CA ARG A 119 -18.41 31.45 -23.15
C ARG A 119 -18.00 32.78 -23.79
N SER A 120 -16.86 33.33 -23.43
CA SER A 120 -16.33 34.59 -23.96
C SER A 120 -15.80 34.47 -25.39
N SER A 121 -15.27 33.31 -25.79
CA SER A 121 -14.75 33.09 -27.16
C SER A 121 -15.83 32.78 -28.20
N ARG A 122 -16.99 32.22 -27.80
CA ARG A 122 -18.09 31.83 -28.72
C ARG A 122 -18.74 32.96 -29.55
N PRO A 123 -18.95 34.19 -29.04
CA PRO A 123 -19.73 35.21 -29.76
C PRO A 123 -18.89 36.04 -30.76
N ILE A 124 -17.55 35.95 -30.70
CA ILE A 124 -16.65 36.90 -31.36
C ILE A 124 -15.67 36.12 -32.24
N GLU A 125 -16.16 35.56 -33.34
CA GLU A 125 -15.37 34.72 -34.29
C GLU A 125 -14.19 35.47 -34.94
N ASN A 126 -14.16 36.80 -34.89
CA ASN A 126 -13.16 37.63 -35.58
C ASN A 126 -11.99 38.12 -34.71
N VAL A 127 -11.82 37.61 -33.48
CA VAL A 127 -10.71 38.04 -32.60
C VAL A 127 -9.81 36.86 -32.26
N GLU A 128 -8.72 36.70 -33.05
CA GLU A 128 -7.69 35.65 -32.86
C GLU A 128 -7.17 35.57 -31.42
N PHE A 129 -7.05 36.72 -30.76
CA PHE A 129 -6.59 36.82 -29.38
C PHE A 129 -7.42 35.97 -28.40
N LEU A 130 -8.75 35.96 -28.51
CA LEU A 130 -9.61 35.20 -27.60
C LEU A 130 -9.43 33.68 -27.80
N HIS A 131 -9.23 33.25 -29.04
CA HIS A 131 -8.91 31.87 -29.36
C HIS A 131 -7.51 31.46 -28.88
N CYS A 132 -6.54 32.38 -28.91
CA CYS A 132 -5.20 32.11 -28.34
C CYS A 132 -5.28 31.84 -26.83
N VAL A 133 -6.01 32.68 -26.08
CA VAL A 133 -6.20 32.46 -24.64
C VAL A 133 -6.97 31.17 -24.37
N GLU A 134 -8.02 30.87 -25.13
CA GLU A 134 -8.75 29.60 -25.01
C GLU A 134 -7.82 28.39 -25.23
N ALA A 135 -6.94 28.45 -26.23
CA ALA A 135 -5.94 27.41 -26.47
C ALA A 135 -4.93 27.31 -25.33
N GLU A 136 -4.42 28.43 -24.81
CA GLU A 136 -3.50 28.44 -23.65
C GLU A 136 -4.15 27.84 -22.39
N VAL A 137 -5.44 28.12 -22.15
CA VAL A 137 -6.20 27.54 -21.04
C VAL A 137 -6.34 26.03 -21.19
N LEU A 138 -6.58 25.52 -22.41
CA LEU A 138 -6.64 24.08 -22.67
C LEU A 138 -5.27 23.41 -22.49
N ILE A 139 -4.18 24.04 -22.92
CA ILE A 139 -2.82 23.57 -22.67
C ILE A 139 -2.54 23.54 -21.16
N ALA A 140 -2.93 24.59 -20.44
CA ALA A 140 -2.79 24.67 -18.99
C ALA A 140 -3.59 23.57 -18.27
N LEU A 141 -4.82 23.28 -18.74
CA LEU A 141 -5.63 22.18 -18.23
C LEU A 141 -4.96 20.83 -18.47
N GLN A 142 -4.47 20.57 -19.68
CA GLN A 142 -3.77 19.32 -20.01
C GLN A 142 -2.55 19.13 -19.10
N LYS A 143 -1.72 20.16 -18.97
CA LYS A 143 -0.54 20.12 -18.09
C LYS A 143 -0.93 19.87 -16.64
N ALA A 144 -1.98 20.53 -16.14
CA ALA A 144 -2.46 20.33 -14.78
C ALA A 144 -3.05 18.91 -14.58
N LEU A 145 -3.68 18.32 -15.60
CA LEU A 145 -4.12 16.93 -15.55
C LEU A 145 -2.92 15.99 -15.38
N GLU A 146 -1.88 16.16 -16.18
CA GLU A 146 -0.68 15.31 -16.18
C GLU A 146 0.18 15.47 -14.92
N GLU A 147 0.38 16.70 -14.44
CA GLU A 147 1.30 17.02 -13.35
C GLU A 147 0.65 17.06 -11.97
N GLN A 148 -0.67 17.19 -11.87
CA GLN A 148 -1.37 17.33 -10.58
C GLN A 148 -2.46 16.27 -10.38
N ILE A 149 -3.41 16.17 -11.31
CA ILE A 149 -4.59 15.29 -11.13
C ILE A 149 -4.23 13.81 -11.19
N LEU A 150 -3.46 13.40 -12.21
CA LEU A 150 -3.06 12.00 -12.38
C LEU A 150 -2.15 11.51 -11.24
N PRO A 151 -1.09 12.25 -10.81
CA PRO A 151 -0.31 11.89 -9.64
C PRO A 151 -1.14 11.81 -8.36
N ARG A 152 -2.06 12.76 -8.15
CA ARG A 152 -2.93 12.78 -6.97
C ARG A 152 -3.79 11.51 -6.85
N LEU A 153 -4.27 10.97 -7.98
CA LEU A 153 -5.00 9.69 -8.02
C LEU A 153 -4.10 8.49 -7.67
N ALA A 154 -2.80 8.57 -7.91
CA ALA A 154 -1.81 7.53 -7.60
C ALA A 154 -1.19 7.66 -6.19
N GLU A 155 -1.66 8.59 -5.36
CA GLU A 155 -1.19 8.81 -3.99
C GLU A 155 -2.25 8.43 -2.93
N GLN A 156 -1.93 8.58 -1.64
CA GLN A 156 -2.90 8.40 -0.56
C GLN A 156 -4.07 9.37 -0.73
N LEU A 157 -5.30 8.84 -0.77
CA LEU A 157 -6.48 9.61 -1.16
C LEU A 157 -7.64 9.37 -0.20
N THR A 158 -8.33 10.42 0.26
CA THR A 158 -9.56 10.22 1.03
C THR A 158 -10.74 9.92 0.09
N VAL A 159 -11.80 9.30 0.60
CA VAL A 159 -13.05 9.10 -0.18
C VAL A 159 -13.60 10.44 -0.69
N ALA A 160 -13.55 11.49 0.13
CA ALA A 160 -14.00 12.84 -0.25
C ALA A 160 -13.16 13.42 -1.39
N SER A 161 -11.83 13.27 -1.34
CA SER A 161 -10.94 13.72 -2.42
C SER A 161 -11.15 12.91 -3.71
N ALA A 162 -11.38 11.60 -3.60
CA ALA A 162 -11.72 10.75 -4.75
C ALA A 162 -13.03 11.20 -5.42
N LEU A 163 -14.06 11.51 -4.64
CA LEU A 163 -15.32 12.05 -5.13
C LEU A 163 -15.14 13.41 -5.82
N LYS A 164 -14.34 14.31 -5.23
CA LYS A 164 -14.02 15.61 -5.84
C LYS A 164 -13.35 15.44 -7.20
N LEU A 165 -12.33 14.59 -7.29
CA LEU A 165 -11.58 14.33 -8.53
C LEU A 165 -12.45 13.70 -9.61
N THR A 166 -13.21 12.64 -9.27
CA THR A 166 -14.10 11.98 -10.22
C THR A 166 -15.22 12.91 -10.70
N THR A 167 -15.79 13.73 -9.80
CA THR A 167 -16.79 14.74 -10.16
C THR A 167 -16.19 15.83 -11.05
N PHE A 168 -14.97 16.27 -10.79
CA PHE A 168 -14.26 17.22 -11.65
C PHE A 168 -14.09 16.65 -13.06
N LEU A 169 -13.60 15.41 -13.20
CA LEU A 169 -13.45 14.74 -14.49
C LEU A 169 -14.80 14.57 -15.23
N ARG A 170 -15.87 14.20 -14.53
CA ARG A 170 -17.23 14.15 -15.13
C ARG A 170 -17.67 15.51 -15.65
N ARG A 171 -17.45 16.58 -14.86
CA ARG A 171 -17.82 17.95 -15.26
C ARG A 171 -16.95 18.51 -16.39
N LEU A 172 -15.75 17.96 -16.61
CA LEU A 172 -14.94 18.21 -17.80
C LEU A 172 -15.49 17.50 -19.05
N GLY A 173 -16.45 16.59 -18.91
CA GLY A 173 -17.06 15.85 -20.01
C GLY A 173 -16.34 14.55 -20.37
N VAL A 174 -15.52 14.01 -19.45
CA VAL A 174 -14.88 12.71 -19.64
C VAL A 174 -15.91 11.59 -19.43
N GLU A 175 -15.94 10.62 -20.35
CA GLU A 175 -16.83 9.46 -20.28
C GLU A 175 -16.61 8.64 -18.99
N GLU A 176 -17.70 8.23 -18.34
CA GLU A 176 -17.66 7.55 -17.03
C GLU A 176 -16.83 6.25 -17.07
N THR A 177 -16.89 5.51 -18.18
CA THR A 177 -16.10 4.29 -18.40
C THR A 177 -14.60 4.58 -18.39
N TYR A 178 -14.17 5.68 -19.00
CA TYR A 178 -12.77 6.09 -19.01
C TYR A 178 -12.32 6.57 -17.62
N ILE A 179 -13.19 7.28 -16.88
CA ILE A 179 -12.89 7.69 -15.49
C ILE A 179 -12.68 6.46 -14.60
N ARG A 180 -13.54 5.43 -14.72
CA ARG A 180 -13.40 4.18 -13.96
C ARG A 180 -12.09 3.46 -14.25
N GLN A 181 -11.74 3.31 -15.53
CA GLN A 181 -10.49 2.66 -15.96
C GLN A 181 -9.26 3.46 -15.49
N LEU A 182 -9.27 4.78 -15.69
CA LEU A 182 -8.20 5.67 -15.26
C LEU A 182 -8.00 5.65 -13.75
N PHE A 183 -9.11 5.65 -13.00
CA PHE A 183 -9.09 5.54 -11.54
C PHE A 183 -8.39 4.23 -11.12
N LEU A 184 -8.87 3.08 -11.60
CA LEU A 184 -8.27 1.78 -11.25
C LEU A 184 -6.81 1.65 -11.70
N LEU A 185 -6.45 2.23 -12.85
CA LEU A 185 -5.07 2.28 -13.33
C LEU A 185 -4.18 3.04 -12.34
N LYS A 186 -4.57 4.26 -11.95
CA LYS A 186 -3.80 5.09 -11.02
C LYS A 186 -3.79 4.55 -9.59
N ARG A 187 -4.90 3.97 -9.13
CA ARG A 187 -4.91 3.22 -7.88
C ARG A 187 -4.04 1.96 -7.95
N GLY A 188 -3.86 1.37 -9.12
CA GLY A 188 -2.88 0.31 -9.37
C GLY A 188 -1.46 0.78 -9.09
N GLU A 189 -1.05 1.92 -9.67
CA GLU A 189 0.26 2.54 -9.44
C GLU A 189 0.51 2.84 -7.95
N TYR A 190 -0.50 3.32 -7.24
CA TYR A 190 -0.46 3.53 -5.78
C TYR A 190 -0.13 2.24 -5.01
N ILE A 191 -0.81 1.13 -5.33
CA ILE A 191 -0.56 -0.17 -4.71
C ILE A 191 0.83 -0.69 -5.08
N ASP A 192 1.24 -0.56 -6.34
CA ASP A 192 2.55 -0.99 -6.81
C ASP A 192 3.69 -0.26 -6.09
N GLY A 193 3.50 1.02 -5.74
CA GLY A 193 4.43 1.77 -4.89
C GLY A 193 4.63 1.15 -3.51
N HIS A 194 3.54 0.72 -2.85
CA HIS A 194 3.60 0.03 -1.55
C HIS A 194 4.25 -1.35 -1.63
N VAL A 195 3.96 -2.10 -2.69
CA VAL A 195 4.58 -3.40 -2.91
C VAL A 195 6.09 -3.25 -3.17
N HIS A 196 6.49 -2.27 -3.98
CA HIS A 196 7.90 -2.01 -4.24
C HIS A 196 8.64 -1.54 -2.98
N GLU A 197 8.00 -0.72 -2.15
CA GLU A 197 8.53 -0.34 -0.84
C GLU A 197 8.66 -1.56 0.09
N ALA A 198 7.70 -2.48 0.09
CA ALA A 198 7.81 -3.73 0.83
C ALA A 198 9.01 -4.58 0.38
N GLU A 199 9.32 -4.62 -0.92
CA GLU A 199 10.47 -5.35 -1.46
C GLU A 199 11.82 -4.87 -0.92
N ARG A 200 11.92 -3.59 -0.54
CA ARG A 200 13.14 -3.02 0.08
C ARG A 200 13.42 -3.56 1.48
N SER A 201 12.44 -4.18 2.14
CA SER A 201 12.64 -4.83 3.44
C SER A 201 13.62 -5.99 3.30
N GLY A 202 14.64 -6.05 4.17
CA GLY A 202 15.68 -7.09 4.11
C GLY A 202 15.18 -8.49 4.51
N ALA A 203 14.41 -8.58 5.60
CA ALA A 203 13.95 -9.86 6.15
C ALA A 203 12.68 -10.39 5.44
N PRO A 204 12.59 -11.70 5.09
CA PRO A 204 11.43 -12.28 4.41
C PRO A 204 10.10 -12.11 5.14
N TYR A 205 10.05 -12.36 6.46
CA TYR A 205 8.83 -12.22 7.25
C TYR A 205 8.32 -10.77 7.30
N SER A 206 9.24 -9.80 7.41
CA SER A 206 8.90 -8.37 7.40
C SER A 206 8.29 -7.96 6.05
N ARG A 207 8.83 -8.47 4.94
CA ARG A 207 8.26 -8.23 3.60
C ARG A 207 6.84 -8.79 3.49
N ILE A 208 6.61 -10.00 4.00
CA ILE A 208 5.28 -10.62 4.05
C ILE A 208 4.29 -9.77 4.85
N PHE A 209 4.70 -9.23 6.01
CA PHE A 209 3.83 -8.36 6.81
C PHE A 209 3.41 -7.12 6.03
N ARG A 210 4.35 -6.51 5.30
CA ARG A 210 4.06 -5.33 4.48
C ARG A 210 3.11 -5.69 3.32
N TYR A 211 3.30 -6.82 2.66
CA TYR A 211 2.35 -7.30 1.65
C TYR A 211 0.95 -7.52 2.23
N LEU A 212 0.84 -8.16 3.40
CA LEU A 212 -0.43 -8.35 4.10
C LEU A 212 -1.07 -7.00 4.43
N THR A 213 -0.31 -6.02 4.92
CA THR A 213 -0.80 -4.66 5.17
C THR A 213 -1.26 -3.98 3.89
N THR A 214 -0.50 -4.06 2.79
CA THR A 214 -0.89 -3.47 1.51
C THR A 214 -2.22 -4.02 1.02
N PHE A 215 -2.43 -5.33 1.12
CA PHE A 215 -3.69 -5.94 0.72
C PHE A 215 -4.84 -5.59 1.69
N LYS A 216 -4.61 -5.75 3.00
CA LYS A 216 -5.63 -5.50 4.04
C LYS A 216 -6.09 -4.04 4.11
N VAL A 217 -5.16 -3.10 3.98
CA VAL A 217 -5.43 -1.68 4.19
C VAL A 217 -5.62 -0.98 2.86
N HIS A 218 -4.61 -1.01 1.99
CA HIS A 218 -4.59 -0.15 0.81
C HIS A 218 -5.49 -0.65 -0.31
N VAL A 219 -5.55 -1.97 -0.57
CA VAL A 219 -6.51 -2.51 -1.55
C VAL A 219 -7.95 -2.33 -1.08
N ALA A 220 -8.24 -2.59 0.20
CA ALA A 220 -9.56 -2.35 0.78
C ALA A 220 -9.97 -0.86 0.70
N GLU A 221 -9.03 0.06 0.90
CA GLU A 221 -9.27 1.49 0.75
C GLU A 221 -9.63 1.85 -0.71
N VAL A 222 -8.92 1.28 -1.69
CA VAL A 222 -9.24 1.47 -3.11
C VAL A 222 -10.64 0.97 -3.44
N VAL A 223 -11.02 -0.21 -2.92
CA VAL A 223 -12.37 -0.76 -3.08
C VAL A 223 -13.41 0.19 -2.49
N LEU A 224 -13.17 0.74 -1.30
CA LEU A 224 -14.07 1.69 -0.66
C LEU A 224 -14.18 3.01 -1.46
N GLN A 225 -13.06 3.55 -1.94
CA GLN A 225 -13.05 4.77 -2.75
C GLN A 225 -13.79 4.54 -4.07
N TYR A 226 -13.54 3.42 -4.76
CA TYR A 226 -14.20 3.09 -6.02
C TYR A 226 -15.71 2.94 -5.82
N THR A 227 -16.13 2.16 -4.82
CA THR A 227 -17.55 1.95 -4.53
C THR A 227 -18.24 3.27 -4.19
N ALA A 228 -17.64 4.11 -3.35
CA ALA A 228 -18.18 5.45 -3.07
C ALA A 228 -18.30 6.33 -4.33
N CYS A 229 -17.36 6.23 -5.27
CA CYS A 229 -17.36 7.06 -6.48
C CYS A 229 -18.31 6.56 -7.57
N PHE A 230 -18.59 5.25 -7.64
CA PHE A 230 -19.18 4.61 -8.82
C PHE A 230 -20.40 3.71 -8.54
N SER A 231 -20.72 3.37 -7.28
CA SER A 231 -21.80 2.43 -6.94
C SER A 231 -23.23 2.98 -7.07
N GLY A 232 -23.42 4.24 -7.45
CA GLY A 232 -24.74 4.86 -7.61
C GLY A 232 -25.42 4.62 -8.97
N GLU A 233 -24.73 4.03 -9.95
CA GLU A 233 -25.24 3.94 -11.32
C GLU A 233 -25.24 2.49 -11.86
N VAL A 234 -26.47 1.97 -12.00
CA VAL A 234 -26.97 0.92 -12.92
C VAL A 234 -26.83 -0.56 -12.53
N ASP A 235 -28.00 -1.20 -12.57
CA ASP A 235 -28.30 -2.62 -12.68
C ASP A 235 -27.24 -3.44 -13.45
N GLY A 236 -26.65 -4.43 -12.77
CA GLY A 236 -26.16 -5.67 -13.37
C GLY A 236 -24.72 -5.72 -13.92
N GLY A 237 -24.01 -4.60 -14.14
CA GLY A 237 -22.70 -4.62 -14.84
C GLY A 237 -21.50 -3.90 -14.19
N SER A 238 -21.74 -2.91 -13.32
CA SER A 238 -20.73 -1.92 -12.86
C SER A 238 -19.62 -2.46 -11.91
N CYS A 239 -19.73 -3.70 -11.43
CA CYS A 239 -18.70 -4.30 -10.56
C CYS A 239 -17.65 -5.12 -11.32
N SER A 240 -17.80 -5.38 -12.62
CA SER A 240 -16.89 -6.32 -13.30
C SER A 240 -15.46 -5.81 -13.41
N GLU A 241 -15.22 -4.52 -13.64
CA GLU A 241 -13.84 -3.99 -13.72
C GLU A 241 -13.15 -3.97 -12.36
N LEU A 242 -13.88 -3.58 -11.30
CA LEU A 242 -13.35 -3.60 -9.94
C LEU A 242 -13.00 -5.04 -9.52
N VAL A 243 -13.89 -5.99 -9.80
CA VAL A 243 -13.65 -7.42 -9.52
C VAL A 243 -12.42 -7.90 -10.29
N GLY A 244 -12.33 -7.61 -11.60
CA GLY A 244 -11.16 -7.96 -12.41
C GLY A 244 -9.86 -7.35 -11.88
N TRP A 245 -9.90 -6.09 -11.45
CA TRP A 245 -8.76 -5.41 -10.82
C TRP A 245 -8.36 -6.06 -9.49
N CYS A 246 -9.33 -6.36 -8.62
CA CYS A 246 -9.08 -7.08 -7.35
C CYS A 246 -8.47 -8.46 -7.60
N HIS A 247 -8.96 -9.22 -8.58
CA HIS A 247 -8.39 -10.52 -8.96
C HIS A 247 -6.95 -10.38 -9.44
N ALA A 248 -6.65 -9.43 -10.33
CA ALA A 248 -5.29 -9.20 -10.83
C ALA A 248 -4.32 -8.84 -9.69
N ARG A 249 -4.74 -7.98 -8.75
CA ARG A 249 -3.92 -7.60 -7.58
C ARG A 249 -3.71 -8.76 -6.62
N SER A 250 -4.75 -9.55 -6.40
CA SER A 250 -4.71 -10.75 -5.57
C SER A 250 -3.76 -11.81 -6.12
N PHE A 251 -3.74 -12.01 -7.44
CA PHE A 251 -2.82 -12.93 -8.10
C PHE A 251 -1.35 -12.52 -7.89
N VAL A 252 -1.02 -11.26 -8.20
CA VAL A 252 0.36 -10.73 -8.01
C VAL A 252 0.79 -10.78 -6.55
N PHE A 253 -0.12 -10.47 -5.62
CA PHE A 253 0.14 -10.57 -4.19
C PHE A 253 0.48 -12.00 -3.78
N LEU A 254 -0.31 -13.00 -4.19
CA LEU A 254 -0.07 -14.40 -3.84
C LEU A 254 1.25 -14.93 -4.38
N GLU A 255 1.60 -14.61 -5.63
CA GLU A 255 2.87 -15.05 -6.22
C GLU A 255 4.05 -14.51 -5.41
N ARG A 256 4.04 -13.23 -5.08
CA ARG A 256 5.10 -12.60 -4.27
C ARG A 256 5.13 -13.13 -2.84
N LEU A 257 3.96 -13.39 -2.24
CA LEU A 257 3.85 -13.99 -0.92
C LEU A 257 4.45 -15.40 -0.88
N ARG A 258 4.10 -16.26 -1.84
CA ARG A 258 4.62 -17.63 -1.97
C ARG A 258 6.14 -17.64 -2.11
N ALA A 259 6.67 -16.82 -3.02
CA ALA A 259 8.12 -16.69 -3.20
C ALA A 259 8.85 -16.18 -1.93
N CYS A 260 8.18 -15.36 -1.10
CA CYS A 260 8.77 -14.93 0.17
C CYS A 260 8.66 -15.99 1.27
N LEU A 261 7.57 -16.77 1.32
CA LEU A 261 7.38 -17.87 2.26
C LEU A 261 8.46 -18.95 2.07
N GLU A 262 8.81 -19.28 0.83
CA GLU A 262 9.89 -20.21 0.49
C GLU A 262 11.25 -19.81 1.09
N ARG A 263 11.47 -18.52 1.32
CA ARG A 263 12.71 -17.97 1.88
C ARG A 263 12.74 -17.97 3.41
N ILE A 264 11.65 -18.30 4.08
CA ILE A 264 11.62 -18.42 5.54
C ILE A 264 12.29 -19.75 5.93
N ALA A 265 13.38 -19.67 6.70
CA ALA A 265 14.09 -20.84 7.21
C ALA A 265 13.64 -21.25 8.62
N ASN A 266 13.01 -20.33 9.37
CA ASN A 266 12.82 -20.45 10.81
C ASN A 266 11.34 -20.61 11.16
N GLY A 267 10.98 -21.63 11.94
CA GLY A 267 9.59 -21.85 12.37
C GLY A 267 9.00 -20.73 13.22
N SER A 268 9.83 -19.98 13.96
CA SER A 268 9.37 -18.80 14.72
C SER A 268 8.95 -17.65 13.82
N GLU A 269 9.67 -17.40 12.72
CA GLU A 269 9.29 -16.38 11.74
C GLU A 269 8.01 -16.78 11.02
N LEU A 270 7.88 -18.06 10.67
CA LEU A 270 6.66 -18.60 10.07
C LEU A 270 5.47 -18.50 11.03
N ALA A 271 5.67 -18.76 12.32
CA ALA A 271 4.65 -18.58 13.35
C ALA A 271 4.16 -17.12 13.43
N SER A 272 5.06 -16.15 13.37
CA SER A 272 4.69 -14.73 13.34
C SER A 272 3.92 -14.37 12.06
N VAL A 273 4.27 -14.96 10.91
CA VAL A 273 3.47 -14.83 9.67
C VAL A 273 2.09 -15.44 9.82
N ILE A 274 1.97 -16.60 10.48
CA ILE A 274 0.68 -17.25 10.76
C ILE A 274 -0.21 -16.35 11.59
N GLU A 275 0.32 -15.80 12.67
CA GLU A 275 -0.40 -14.86 13.53
C GLU A 275 -0.88 -13.62 12.75
N GLN A 276 0.00 -13.02 11.94
CA GLN A 276 -0.36 -11.83 11.17
C GLN A 276 -1.40 -12.11 10.09
N TYR A 277 -1.33 -13.23 9.35
CA TYR A 277 -2.33 -13.51 8.33
C TYR A 277 -3.68 -13.88 8.97
N ASN A 278 -3.72 -14.61 10.09
CA ASN A 278 -4.97 -14.92 10.79
C ASN A 278 -5.68 -13.64 11.25
N ASN A 279 -4.93 -12.63 11.70
CA ASN A 279 -5.44 -11.29 12.04
C ASN A 279 -5.94 -10.50 10.81
N CYS A 280 -5.72 -10.99 9.60
CA CYS A 280 -6.20 -10.38 8.35
C CYS A 280 -7.53 -10.97 7.86
N ALA A 281 -8.11 -11.98 8.52
CA ALA A 281 -9.36 -12.65 8.10
C ALA A 281 -10.54 -11.68 7.92
N SER A 282 -10.64 -10.67 8.79
CA SER A 282 -11.68 -9.62 8.68
C SER A 282 -11.52 -8.69 7.48
N ALA A 283 -10.33 -8.63 6.87
CA ALA A 283 -10.05 -7.76 5.74
C ALA A 283 -10.43 -8.39 4.38
N ALA A 284 -10.39 -9.72 4.25
CA ALA A 284 -10.84 -10.38 3.00
C ALA A 284 -12.34 -10.24 2.76
N ALA A 285 -13.14 -10.13 3.82
CA ALA A 285 -14.57 -9.88 3.70
C ALA A 285 -14.89 -8.56 2.97
N LEU A 286 -14.00 -7.56 3.05
CA LEU A 286 -14.14 -6.26 2.40
C LEU A 286 -13.81 -6.29 0.90
N VAL A 287 -12.98 -7.24 0.46
CA VAL A 287 -12.54 -7.34 -0.94
C VAL A 287 -13.38 -8.37 -1.71
N HIS A 288 -14.34 -9.04 -1.05
CA HIS A 288 -15.14 -10.15 -1.60
C HIS A 288 -14.28 -11.25 -2.27
N MET A 289 -13.02 -11.37 -1.84
CA MET A 289 -12.05 -12.32 -2.38
C MET A 289 -11.59 -13.25 -1.27
N ASP A 290 -11.98 -14.52 -1.38
CA ASP A 290 -11.49 -15.55 -0.48
C ASP A 290 -10.08 -16.00 -0.88
N MET A 291 -9.10 -15.22 -0.46
CA MET A 291 -7.67 -15.52 -0.64
C MET A 291 -7.13 -16.39 0.49
N PHE A 292 -7.91 -16.61 1.55
CA PHE A 292 -7.46 -17.26 2.77
C PHE A 292 -7.10 -18.72 2.56
N GLY A 293 -7.88 -19.43 1.75
CA GLY A 293 -7.55 -20.81 1.35
C GLY A 293 -6.18 -20.91 0.69
N LEU A 294 -5.86 -19.99 -0.22
CA LEU A 294 -4.62 -20.00 -1.01
C LEU A 294 -3.40 -19.59 -0.17
N ILE A 295 -3.56 -18.68 0.79
CA ILE A 295 -2.52 -18.32 1.76
C ILE A 295 -2.27 -19.49 2.71
N SER A 296 -3.34 -20.09 3.25
CA SER A 296 -3.28 -21.25 4.15
C SER A 296 -2.56 -22.43 3.49
N GLU A 297 -2.89 -22.72 2.23
CA GLU A 297 -2.21 -23.74 1.42
C GLU A 297 -0.71 -23.45 1.27
N ALA A 298 -0.34 -22.20 0.96
CA ALA A 298 1.06 -21.80 0.81
C ALA A 298 1.85 -21.94 2.13
N VAL A 299 1.24 -21.55 3.26
CA VAL A 299 1.82 -21.70 4.60
C VAL A 299 1.98 -23.19 4.94
N SER A 300 0.94 -24.00 4.74
CA SER A 300 0.98 -25.46 4.96
C SER A 300 2.09 -26.12 4.15
N SER A 301 2.24 -25.74 2.88
CA SER A 301 3.32 -26.22 2.01
C SER A 301 4.70 -25.88 2.57
N ARG A 302 4.90 -24.67 3.11
CA ARG A 302 6.18 -24.29 3.70
C ARG A 302 6.47 -25.03 5.01
N VAL A 303 5.48 -25.22 5.88
CA VAL A 303 5.62 -26.03 7.11
C VAL A 303 6.06 -27.45 6.77
N LYS A 304 5.40 -28.08 5.78
CA LYS A 304 5.77 -29.41 5.28
C LYS A 304 7.19 -29.45 4.75
N SER A 305 7.60 -28.44 3.99
CA SER A 305 8.96 -28.34 3.43
C SER A 305 10.03 -28.22 4.52
N LEU A 306 9.85 -27.33 5.50
CA LEU A 306 10.77 -27.18 6.64
C LEU A 306 10.93 -28.49 7.41
N PHE A 307 9.82 -29.17 7.68
CA PHE A 307 9.85 -30.45 8.38
C PHE A 307 10.59 -31.53 7.58
N ALA A 308 10.29 -31.65 6.28
CA ALA A 308 10.91 -32.62 5.40
C ALA A 308 12.42 -32.37 5.22
N GLU A 309 12.85 -31.12 5.11
CA GLU A 309 14.26 -30.72 5.07
C GLU A 309 15.00 -31.23 6.32
N GLN A 310 14.46 -30.98 7.52
CA GLN A 310 15.08 -31.43 8.77
C GLN A 310 15.11 -32.96 8.91
N LEU A 311 14.05 -33.65 8.52
CA LEU A 311 14.00 -35.12 8.60
C LEU A 311 14.88 -35.81 7.56
N SER A 312 15.11 -35.18 6.42
CA SER A 312 16.09 -35.66 5.44
C SER A 312 17.51 -35.61 6.00
N LEU A 313 17.87 -34.54 6.73
CA LEU A 313 19.16 -34.41 7.41
C LEU A 313 19.31 -35.43 8.54
N ALA A 314 18.23 -35.67 9.30
CA ALA A 314 18.18 -36.70 10.33
C ALA A 314 18.44 -38.09 9.73
N THR A 315 17.79 -38.40 8.61
CA THR A 315 17.93 -39.67 7.90
C THR A 315 19.36 -39.88 7.37
N GLN A 316 19.97 -38.84 6.81
CA GLN A 316 21.36 -38.88 6.35
C GLN A 316 22.33 -39.09 7.52
N SER A 317 22.12 -38.38 8.64
CA SER A 317 22.96 -38.51 9.85
C SER A 317 22.86 -39.91 10.46
N TYR A 318 21.64 -40.46 10.54
CA TYR A 318 21.41 -41.85 10.94
C TYR A 318 22.15 -42.81 10.02
N SER A 319 21.94 -42.70 8.71
CA SER A 319 22.49 -43.64 7.72
C SER A 319 24.02 -43.62 7.70
N ALA A 320 24.63 -42.45 7.80
CA ALA A 320 26.09 -42.30 7.89
C ALA A 320 26.64 -42.93 9.17
N SER A 321 25.96 -42.70 10.31
CA SER A 321 26.35 -43.31 11.59
C SER A 321 26.23 -44.84 11.55
N MET A 322 25.11 -45.35 11.03
CA MET A 322 24.83 -46.78 10.90
C MET A 322 25.83 -47.48 9.98
N ALA A 323 26.25 -46.85 8.88
CA ALA A 323 27.24 -47.42 7.96
C ALA A 323 28.62 -47.64 8.61
N THR A 324 28.96 -46.87 9.64
CA THR A 324 30.23 -46.98 10.39
C THR A 324 30.08 -47.72 11.73
N PHE A 325 28.86 -48.13 12.07
CA PHE A 325 28.55 -48.73 13.36
C PHE A 325 29.13 -50.16 13.47
N SER A 326 29.69 -50.48 14.64
CA SER A 326 30.29 -51.79 14.93
C SER A 326 29.54 -52.46 16.07
N TRP A 327 29.08 -53.70 15.85
CA TRP A 327 28.39 -54.53 16.85
C TRP A 327 29.32 -55.07 17.94
N ARG A 328 30.63 -54.87 17.82
CA ARG A 328 31.59 -55.27 18.86
C ARG A 328 31.37 -54.46 20.14
N PRO A 329 31.34 -55.11 21.31
CA PRO A 329 31.19 -54.40 22.58
C PRO A 329 32.29 -53.36 22.75
N PRO A 330 31.97 -52.18 23.30
CA PRO A 330 32.99 -51.21 23.68
C PRO A 330 33.95 -51.86 24.69
N THR A 331 35.25 -51.58 24.50
CA THR A 331 36.31 -51.95 25.47
C THR A 331 36.04 -51.27 26.82
N ASP A 332 36.56 -51.78 27.93
CA ASP A 332 36.29 -51.24 29.28
C ASP A 332 36.60 -49.73 29.41
N ALA A 333 37.57 -49.23 28.65
CA ALA A 333 37.88 -47.79 28.55
C ALA A 333 36.74 -46.96 27.90
N GLN A 334 36.03 -47.52 26.91
CA GLN A 334 34.87 -46.87 26.28
C GLN A 334 33.62 -46.96 27.17
N ARG A 335 33.47 -48.01 27.99
CA ARG A 335 32.35 -48.13 28.94
C ARG A 335 32.45 -47.12 30.08
N GLN A 336 33.65 -46.89 30.61
CA GLN A 336 33.89 -45.86 31.63
C GLN A 336 33.57 -44.46 31.12
N ALA A 337 33.87 -44.14 29.86
CA ALA A 337 33.53 -42.85 29.25
C ALA A 337 32.01 -42.62 29.10
N LEU A 338 31.21 -43.68 28.92
CA LEU A 338 29.75 -43.61 28.81
C LEU A 338 29.04 -43.53 30.18
N GLN A 339 29.62 -44.12 31.23
CA GLN A 339 29.07 -44.13 32.59
C GLN A 339 29.27 -42.81 33.35
N ILE A 340 30.24 -41.98 32.97
CA ILE A 340 30.52 -40.68 33.63
C ILE A 340 29.36 -39.67 33.46
N ASN A 341 28.40 -39.91 32.57
CA ASN A 341 27.28 -38.99 32.30
C ASN A 341 25.90 -39.48 32.79
N SER A 342 25.82 -40.56 33.59
CA SER A 342 24.54 -41.20 33.94
C SER A 342 23.87 -40.70 35.24
N GLU A 343 24.47 -39.75 35.97
CA GLU A 343 23.83 -39.12 37.13
C GLU A 343 23.19 -37.78 36.71
N VAL A 344 21.99 -37.83 36.13
CA VAL A 344 21.10 -36.66 36.04
C VAL A 344 19.88 -36.98 36.88
N GLU A 345 19.72 -36.29 38.02
CA GLU A 345 18.54 -36.36 38.87
C GLU A 345 17.28 -36.08 38.04
N VAL A 346 16.36 -37.04 38.01
CA VAL A 346 15.04 -36.89 37.40
C VAL A 346 14.23 -35.94 38.27
N VAL A 347 14.19 -34.66 37.90
CA VAL A 347 13.28 -33.68 38.52
C VAL A 347 11.84 -34.07 38.13
N PRO A 348 10.96 -34.38 39.10
CA PRO A 348 9.60 -34.79 38.79
C PRO A 348 8.81 -33.59 38.27
N GLY A 349 8.43 -33.63 36.98
CA GLY A 349 7.64 -32.59 36.31
C GLY A 349 7.94 -32.38 34.83
N ILE A 350 9.06 -32.91 34.31
CA ILE A 350 9.45 -32.80 32.89
C ILE A 350 9.33 -34.19 32.24
N THR A 351 8.16 -34.53 31.70
CA THR A 351 7.85 -35.83 31.09
C THR A 351 8.40 -36.02 29.67
N SER A 352 9.35 -35.19 29.24
CA SER A 352 9.84 -35.13 27.83
C SER A 352 11.36 -35.07 27.69
N SER A 353 12.13 -35.48 28.70
CA SER A 353 13.57 -35.64 28.51
C SER A 353 13.87 -36.82 27.57
N PRO A 354 14.81 -36.69 26.61
CA PRO A 354 15.19 -37.79 25.75
C PRO A 354 15.80 -38.94 26.59
N PRO A 355 15.55 -40.22 26.24
CA PRO A 355 16.08 -41.34 27.00
C PRO A 355 17.62 -41.35 26.99
N VAL A 356 18.25 -41.16 28.15
CA VAL A 356 19.72 -41.11 28.30
C VAL A 356 20.37 -42.44 27.86
N GLY A 357 19.62 -43.54 27.98
CA GLY A 357 20.00 -44.89 27.50
C GLY A 357 20.18 -45.03 25.98
N LEU A 358 19.80 -44.03 25.19
CA LEU A 358 20.06 -43.99 23.74
C LEU A 358 21.44 -43.43 23.39
N LEU A 359 22.14 -42.75 24.32
CA LEU A 359 23.46 -42.17 24.05
C LEU A 359 24.56 -43.21 23.78
N GLN A 360 24.41 -44.41 24.35
CA GLN A 360 25.26 -45.56 24.04
C GLN A 360 25.04 -46.10 22.61
N TRP A 361 23.92 -45.75 21.97
CA TRP A 361 23.55 -46.17 20.62
C TRP A 361 23.56 -44.98 19.67
N LEU A 362 24.77 -44.59 19.25
CA LEU A 362 25.00 -43.36 18.48
C LEU A 362 24.09 -43.20 17.23
N PRO A 363 23.80 -44.25 16.41
CA PRO A 363 22.86 -44.12 15.30
C PRO A 363 21.44 -43.73 15.77
N LEU A 364 20.90 -44.37 16.81
CA LEU A 364 19.58 -44.05 17.35
C LEU A 364 19.54 -42.66 17.98
N ALA A 365 20.62 -42.25 18.64
CA ALA A 365 20.75 -40.90 19.18
C ALA A 365 20.71 -39.83 18.07
N TYR A 366 21.40 -40.04 16.94
CA TYR A 366 21.32 -39.13 15.79
C TYR A 366 19.91 -39.08 15.20
N ALA A 367 19.25 -40.23 15.03
CA ALA A 367 17.88 -40.28 14.55
C ALA A 367 16.93 -39.52 15.48
N LEU A 368 17.01 -39.75 16.79
CA LEU A 368 16.11 -39.12 17.76
C LEU A 368 16.35 -37.61 17.83
N ASN A 369 17.60 -37.18 17.93
CA ASN A 369 17.95 -35.76 17.95
C ASN A 369 17.50 -35.06 16.65
N GLY A 370 17.59 -35.75 15.51
CA GLY A 370 17.07 -35.25 14.24
C GLY A 370 15.55 -35.10 14.22
N ILE A 371 14.81 -36.10 14.71
CA ILE A 371 13.34 -36.02 14.86
C ILE A 371 12.94 -34.87 15.79
N LEU A 372 13.60 -34.75 16.95
CA LEU A 372 13.35 -33.66 17.91
C LEU A 372 13.68 -32.29 17.30
N THR A 373 14.74 -32.19 16.51
CA THR A 373 15.09 -30.96 15.77
C THR A 373 14.01 -30.61 14.76
N ALA A 374 13.49 -31.58 14.00
CA ALA A 374 12.40 -31.38 13.07
C ALA A 374 11.11 -30.95 13.79
N PHE A 375 10.74 -31.60 14.90
CA PHE A 375 9.61 -31.18 15.73
C PHE A 375 9.77 -29.76 16.27
N ASN A 376 10.94 -29.43 16.79
CA ASN A 376 11.24 -28.08 17.27
C ASN A 376 11.16 -27.02 16.15
N SER A 377 11.51 -27.38 14.91
CA SER A 377 11.43 -26.48 13.76
C SER A 377 10.00 -26.08 13.40
N ILE A 378 9.00 -26.93 13.69
CA ILE A 378 7.60 -26.65 13.36
C ILE A 378 6.70 -26.39 14.57
N ARG A 379 7.21 -26.57 15.80
CA ARG A 379 6.42 -26.51 17.05
C ARG A 379 5.56 -25.25 17.21
N LYS A 380 6.03 -24.11 16.70
CA LYS A 380 5.33 -22.82 16.81
C LYS A 380 4.41 -22.52 15.62
N CYS A 381 4.47 -23.32 14.56
CA CYS A 381 3.81 -23.08 13.29
C CYS A 381 3.07 -24.33 12.77
N VAL A 382 2.56 -25.18 13.66
CA VAL A 382 1.69 -26.30 13.26
C VAL A 382 0.35 -25.71 12.80
N VAL A 383 -0.05 -26.07 11.58
CA VAL A 383 -1.31 -25.65 10.97
C VAL A 383 -2.13 -26.88 10.56
N PRO A 384 -3.47 -26.81 10.54
CA PRO A 384 -4.30 -27.96 10.17
C PRO A 384 -3.93 -28.53 8.79
N GLY A 385 -3.87 -29.86 8.68
CA GLY A 385 -3.62 -30.57 7.43
C GLY A 385 -2.13 -30.86 7.14
N VAL A 386 -1.25 -30.66 8.13
CA VAL A 386 0.18 -31.07 8.05
C VAL A 386 0.47 -32.37 8.80
N GLU A 387 -0.43 -32.79 9.70
CA GLU A 387 -0.24 -33.87 10.67
C GLU A 387 0.09 -35.19 9.96
N SER A 388 -0.74 -35.59 9.00
CA SER A 388 -0.55 -36.85 8.26
C SER A 388 0.76 -36.88 7.46
N PHE A 389 1.18 -35.73 6.90
CA PHE A 389 2.45 -35.61 6.19
C PHE A 389 3.64 -35.73 7.14
N CYS A 390 3.58 -35.05 8.29
CA CYS A 390 4.61 -35.14 9.31
C CYS A 390 4.74 -36.57 9.85
N VAL A 391 3.62 -37.24 10.12
CA VAL A 391 3.60 -38.65 10.53
C VAL A 391 4.25 -39.54 9.49
N ALA A 392 3.88 -39.42 8.21
CA ALA A 392 4.45 -40.22 7.13
C ALA A 392 5.97 -40.03 7.00
N LYS A 393 6.49 -38.82 7.25
CA LYS A 393 7.93 -38.54 7.20
C LYS A 393 8.69 -39.09 8.41
N VAL A 394 8.09 -39.09 9.60
CA VAL A 394 8.65 -39.76 10.78
C VAL A 394 8.64 -41.27 10.57
N GLU A 395 7.52 -41.81 10.10
CA GLU A 395 7.35 -43.22 9.73
C GLU A 395 8.44 -43.68 8.75
N GLU A 396 8.72 -42.91 7.70
CA GLU A 396 9.75 -43.24 6.70
C GLU A 396 11.13 -43.46 7.37
N LEU A 397 11.57 -42.54 8.22
CA LEU A 397 12.83 -42.69 8.97
C LEU A 397 12.79 -43.92 9.89
N MET A 398 11.68 -44.13 10.60
CA MET A 398 11.53 -45.28 11.49
C MET A 398 11.53 -46.62 10.75
N GLN A 399 10.92 -46.68 9.57
CA GLN A 399 10.95 -47.85 8.71
C GLN A 399 12.35 -48.13 8.16
N ILE A 400 13.13 -47.09 7.84
CA ILE A 400 14.54 -47.26 7.46
C ILE A 400 15.31 -47.95 8.60
N ILE A 401 15.17 -47.47 9.84
CA ILE A 401 15.82 -48.07 11.01
C ILE A 401 15.38 -49.53 11.19
N ALA A 402 14.07 -49.80 11.15
CA ALA A 402 13.54 -51.15 11.33
C ALA A 402 13.97 -52.11 10.22
N ARG A 403 14.09 -51.62 8.99
CA ARG A 403 14.57 -52.39 7.83
C ARG A 403 16.05 -52.73 7.95
N ASP A 404 16.89 -51.79 8.38
CA ASP A 404 18.32 -52.05 8.61
C ASP A 404 18.51 -53.10 9.72
N LEU A 405 17.75 -53.00 10.81
CA LEU A 405 17.76 -54.02 11.88
C LEU A 405 17.28 -55.39 11.41
N SER A 406 16.26 -55.42 10.54
CA SER A 406 15.73 -56.67 9.98
C SER A 406 16.68 -57.31 8.97
N ARG A 407 17.44 -56.50 8.22
CA ARG A 407 18.47 -56.99 7.29
C ARG A 407 19.61 -57.69 8.02
N ASP A 408 20.05 -57.11 9.13
CA ASP A 408 21.19 -57.62 9.89
C ASP A 408 20.80 -58.78 10.83
N ARG A 409 19.50 -59.06 10.96
CA ARG A 409 18.90 -60.09 11.84
C ARG A 409 19.54 -61.46 11.66
N ASP A 410 19.46 -62.03 10.46
CA ASP A 410 19.83 -63.44 10.23
C ASP A 410 21.34 -63.65 10.44
N VAL A 411 22.14 -62.64 10.08
CA VAL A 411 23.60 -62.65 10.24
C VAL A 411 23.97 -62.58 11.73
N LEU A 412 23.41 -61.64 12.50
CA LEU A 412 23.79 -61.42 13.89
C LEU A 412 23.17 -62.43 14.86
N MET A 413 22.01 -63.00 14.53
CA MET A 413 21.39 -64.07 15.32
C MET A 413 22.09 -65.42 15.15
N ALA A 414 22.84 -65.62 14.05
CA ALA A 414 23.67 -66.80 13.81
C ALA A 414 25.05 -66.72 14.52
N VAL A 415 25.49 -65.53 14.91
CA VAL A 415 26.72 -65.33 15.69
C VAL A 415 26.46 -65.61 17.17
N GLU A 416 27.28 -66.46 17.80
CA GLU A 416 27.24 -66.66 19.25
C GLU A 416 28.24 -65.74 19.95
N GLY A 417 27.80 -65.02 20.99
CA GLY A 417 28.67 -64.17 21.80
C GLY A 417 28.17 -62.74 21.98
N ALA A 418 29.11 -61.83 22.28
CA ALA A 418 28.80 -60.48 22.75
C ALA A 418 28.21 -59.55 21.66
N GLU A 419 28.46 -59.84 20.37
CA GLU A 419 27.88 -59.09 19.24
C GLU A 419 26.36 -59.32 19.12
N LYS A 420 25.90 -60.57 19.31
CA LYS A 420 24.47 -60.90 19.37
C LYS A 420 23.78 -60.18 20.53
N HIS A 421 24.42 -60.15 21.70
CA HIS A 421 23.87 -59.46 22.87
C HIS A 421 23.77 -57.95 22.63
N ALA A 422 24.80 -57.33 22.04
CA ALA A 422 24.78 -55.90 21.69
C ALA A 422 23.67 -55.58 20.66
N TYR A 423 23.47 -56.44 19.66
CA TYR A 423 22.37 -56.32 18.71
C TYR A 423 21.00 -56.37 19.40
N LEU A 424 20.77 -57.33 20.29
CA LEU A 424 19.49 -57.45 21.00
C LEU A 424 19.23 -56.27 21.94
N LEU A 425 20.26 -55.72 22.59
CA LEU A 425 20.13 -54.49 23.39
C LEU A 425 19.81 -53.27 22.51
N PHE A 426 20.38 -53.18 21.31
CA PHE A 426 20.03 -52.14 20.34
C PHE A 426 18.57 -52.25 19.88
N VAL A 427 18.12 -53.48 19.55
CA VAL A 427 16.72 -53.75 19.20
C VAL A 427 15.78 -53.40 20.35
N HIS A 428 16.16 -53.73 21.59
CA HIS A 428 15.42 -53.33 22.79
C HIS A 428 15.34 -51.80 22.91
N ALA A 429 16.46 -51.09 22.76
CA ALA A 429 16.51 -49.64 22.82
C ALA A 429 15.63 -49.00 21.72
N PHE A 430 15.63 -49.56 20.49
CA PHE A 430 14.74 -49.08 19.43
C PHE A 430 13.26 -49.27 19.77
N VAL A 431 12.85 -50.46 20.22
CA VAL A 431 11.43 -50.81 20.46
C VAL A 431 10.86 -50.16 21.72
N HIS A 432 11.62 -50.17 22.82
CA HIS A 432 11.11 -49.82 24.14
C HIS A 432 11.45 -48.39 24.58
N GLU A 433 12.51 -47.79 24.05
CA GLU A 433 12.94 -46.42 24.42
C GLU A 433 12.70 -45.43 23.28
N PHE A 434 13.27 -45.69 22.09
CA PHE A 434 13.20 -44.77 20.96
C PHE A 434 11.76 -44.66 20.42
N TYR A 435 11.14 -45.78 20.05
CA TYR A 435 9.81 -45.78 19.44
C TYR A 435 8.73 -45.22 20.37
N THR A 436 8.75 -45.65 21.63
CA THR A 436 7.80 -45.17 22.65
C THR A 436 7.93 -43.67 22.88
N HIS A 437 9.15 -43.15 22.94
CA HIS A 437 9.39 -41.72 23.10
C HIS A 437 8.93 -40.93 21.86
N VAL A 438 9.22 -41.41 20.65
CA VAL A 438 8.75 -40.77 19.41
C VAL A 438 7.22 -40.72 19.35
N LEU A 439 6.52 -41.79 19.75
CA LEU A 439 5.05 -41.78 19.83
C LEU A 439 4.53 -40.71 20.79
N VAL A 440 5.16 -40.54 21.95
CA VAL A 440 4.80 -39.47 22.89
C VAL A 440 5.02 -38.11 22.25
N CYS A 441 6.17 -37.87 21.62
CA CYS A 441 6.43 -36.59 20.95
C CYS A 441 5.43 -36.27 19.84
N VAL A 442 5.04 -37.28 19.04
CA VAL A 442 4.01 -37.13 18.01
C VAL A 442 2.66 -36.79 18.62
N ARG A 443 2.27 -37.44 19.71
CA ARG A 443 1.02 -37.13 20.42
C ARG A 443 1.01 -35.70 20.95
N GLU A 444 2.09 -35.27 21.62
CA GLU A 444 2.18 -33.94 22.21
C GLU A 444 2.17 -32.81 21.17
N LEU A 445 2.71 -33.06 19.97
CA LEU A 445 2.82 -32.04 18.92
C LEU A 445 1.68 -32.06 17.91
N LEU A 446 1.23 -33.24 17.49
CA LEU A 446 0.31 -33.45 16.36
C LEU A 446 -1.04 -34.07 16.78
N GLY A 447 -1.19 -34.48 18.04
CA GLY A 447 -2.42 -35.05 18.60
C GLY A 447 -2.52 -36.58 18.55
N ASP A 448 -3.60 -37.10 19.16
CA ASP A 448 -3.81 -38.54 19.35
C ASP A 448 -4.00 -39.30 18.03
N GLU A 449 -4.69 -38.71 17.05
CA GLU A 449 -4.91 -39.34 15.74
C GLU A 449 -3.58 -39.58 15.00
N ALA A 450 -2.67 -38.60 15.06
CA ALA A 450 -1.34 -38.70 14.46
C ALA A 450 -0.51 -39.80 15.13
N GLN A 451 -0.59 -39.93 16.46
CA GLN A 451 0.06 -41.01 17.20
C GLN A 451 -0.49 -42.38 16.80
N GLN A 452 -1.82 -42.53 16.74
CA GLN A 452 -2.46 -43.78 16.35
C GLN A 452 -2.09 -44.18 14.92
N GLN A 453 -2.06 -43.22 13.99
CA GLN A 453 -1.62 -43.44 12.62
C GLN A 453 -0.18 -43.98 12.58
N LEU A 454 0.76 -43.34 13.28
CA LEU A 454 2.15 -43.80 13.34
C LEU A 454 2.26 -45.19 13.97
N ALA A 455 1.50 -45.44 15.03
CA ALA A 455 1.52 -46.72 15.74
C ALA A 455 1.00 -47.88 14.86
N MET A 456 -0.08 -47.66 14.11
CA MET A 456 -0.64 -48.61 13.16
C MET A 456 0.35 -48.89 12.02
N ALA A 457 0.98 -47.85 11.49
CA ALA A 457 1.95 -47.99 10.40
C ALA A 457 3.20 -48.78 10.82
N MET A 458 3.68 -48.55 12.04
CA MET A 458 4.87 -49.22 12.58
C MET A 458 4.59 -50.60 13.21
N GLN A 459 3.32 -50.99 13.38
CA GLN A 459 2.92 -52.17 14.15
C GLN A 459 3.63 -53.46 13.72
N TYR A 460 3.63 -53.77 12.42
CA TYR A 460 4.23 -54.99 11.89
C TYR A 460 5.76 -55.04 12.11
N SER A 461 6.44 -53.93 11.84
CA SER A 461 7.89 -53.82 12.01
C SER A 461 8.31 -53.93 13.48
N VAL A 462 7.58 -53.25 14.38
CA VAL A 462 7.88 -53.25 15.82
C VAL A 462 7.56 -54.61 16.45
N GLU A 463 6.43 -55.24 16.10
CA GLU A 463 6.08 -56.55 16.65
C GLU A 463 7.02 -57.65 16.14
N GLY A 464 7.46 -57.58 14.88
CA GLY A 464 8.48 -58.47 14.32
C GLY A 464 9.81 -58.40 15.08
N LEU A 465 10.25 -57.19 15.43
CA LEU A 465 11.46 -56.97 16.25
C LEU A 465 11.26 -57.37 17.72
N ARG A 466 10.07 -57.15 18.30
CA ARG A 466 9.72 -57.59 19.65
C ARG A 466 9.70 -59.12 19.80
N GLY A 467 9.31 -59.83 18.74
CA GLY A 467 9.40 -61.28 18.66
C GLY A 467 10.83 -61.82 18.84
N LEU A 468 11.86 -61.06 18.43
CA LEU A 468 13.27 -61.42 18.62
C LEU A 468 13.68 -61.40 20.09
N LEU A 469 13.23 -60.37 20.82
CA LEU A 469 13.51 -60.20 22.25
C LEU A 469 12.85 -61.29 23.10
N SER A 470 11.68 -61.78 22.68
CA SER A 470 10.91 -62.78 23.41
C SER A 470 11.49 -64.20 23.31
N HIS A 471 12.31 -64.48 22.28
CA HIS A 471 12.91 -65.80 22.06
C HIS A 471 14.09 -66.10 23.01
N GLU A 472 14.66 -65.10 23.68
CA GLU A 472 15.74 -65.29 24.66
C GLU A 472 15.25 -65.49 26.10
N ASN A 473 14.03 -65.04 26.43
CA ASN A 473 13.46 -65.14 27.77
C ASN A 473 12.85 -66.51 28.13
N LYS A 474 13.12 -67.57 27.34
CA LYS A 474 12.82 -68.95 27.77
C LYS A 474 14.05 -69.52 28.50
N PRO A 475 14.07 -69.62 29.83
CA PRO A 475 15.11 -70.36 30.51
C PRO A 475 15.01 -71.83 30.11
N SER A 476 16.11 -72.38 29.60
CA SER A 476 16.32 -73.81 29.40
C SER A 476 16.15 -74.53 30.74
N ARG A 477 14.97 -75.13 30.95
CA ARG A 477 14.76 -76.15 31.99
C ARG A 477 15.48 -77.41 31.55
N ASP A 478 16.70 -77.60 32.04
CA ASP A 478 17.23 -78.93 32.36
C ASP A 478 18.53 -78.80 33.17
N ALA A 479 18.40 -78.99 34.50
CA ALA A 479 19.43 -79.57 35.36
C ALA A 479 18.87 -79.71 36.79
N THR A 480 18.33 -80.89 37.08
CA THR A 480 18.14 -81.41 38.44
C THR A 480 19.45 -81.42 39.25
N ARG A 481 19.45 -80.93 40.50
CA ARG A 481 19.68 -81.74 41.73
C ARG A 481 19.99 -80.92 42.99
N HIS A 482 19.37 -81.40 44.08
CA HIS A 482 19.79 -81.42 45.49
C HIS A 482 19.64 -80.19 46.41
N VAL A 483 18.60 -80.30 47.24
CA VAL A 483 18.44 -79.73 48.59
C VAL A 483 19.34 -80.48 49.59
N PRO A 484 19.80 -79.85 50.68
CA PRO A 484 19.37 -80.33 52.00
C PRO A 484 18.95 -79.24 53.00
N HIS A 485 18.07 -79.67 53.90
CA HIS A 485 17.42 -78.99 55.02
C HIS A 485 18.36 -78.43 56.12
N CYS A 486 17.92 -77.39 56.84
CA CYS A 486 17.72 -77.42 58.31
C CYS A 486 16.99 -76.15 58.85
N CYS A 487 15.97 -76.32 59.71
CA CYS A 487 15.29 -75.31 60.55
C CYS A 487 16.02 -75.17 61.93
N PRO A 488 15.53 -74.46 62.99
CA PRO A 488 14.40 -73.51 63.14
C PRO A 488 14.71 -72.22 63.97
N SER A 489 13.70 -71.34 64.13
CA SER A 489 13.60 -70.10 64.94
C SER A 489 13.78 -70.29 66.48
N PRO A 490 13.86 -69.22 67.31
CA PRO A 490 12.63 -68.56 67.83
C PRO A 490 12.69 -67.04 68.20
N ASP A 491 11.48 -66.44 68.23
CA ASP A 491 10.86 -65.35 69.04
C ASP A 491 11.65 -64.26 69.81
N ILE A 492 11.11 -63.01 69.81
CA ILE A 492 10.45 -62.32 70.97
C ILE A 492 10.19 -60.79 70.70
N THR A 493 8.91 -60.47 70.50
CA THR A 493 8.02 -59.39 71.06
C THR A 493 8.26 -57.86 71.04
N LEU A 494 7.09 -57.17 70.94
CA LEU A 494 6.64 -55.83 71.42
C LEU A 494 6.90 -54.62 70.49
N SER A 495 5.97 -53.69 70.21
CA SER A 495 4.57 -53.45 70.60
C SER A 495 4.07 -52.19 69.85
N GLN A 496 2.86 -52.25 69.28
CA GLN A 496 1.72 -51.30 69.33
C GLN A 496 1.97 -49.77 69.33
N ASN A 497 1.13 -48.87 68.80
CA ASN A 497 -0.15 -48.92 68.10
C ASN A 497 -0.40 -47.51 67.51
N ALA A 498 -1.29 -47.46 66.53
CA ALA A 498 -1.80 -46.27 65.85
C ALA A 498 -2.77 -45.43 66.76
N PRO A 499 -3.19 -44.22 66.30
CA PRO A 499 -3.77 -43.12 67.10
C PRO A 499 -5.30 -43.22 67.19
N PRO A 500 -6.06 -42.24 67.75
CA PRO A 500 -6.52 -41.12 66.91
C PRO A 500 -7.06 -39.81 67.60
N ILE A 501 -7.37 -38.81 66.75
CA ILE A 501 -8.57 -37.93 66.74
C ILE A 501 -8.66 -36.64 67.63
N ASN A 502 -8.90 -35.52 66.90
CA ASN A 502 -9.74 -34.34 67.15
C ASN A 502 -9.44 -33.38 68.33
N ASP A 503 -9.75 -32.08 68.32
CA ASP A 503 -10.23 -31.05 67.37
C ASP A 503 -10.34 -29.74 68.20
N VAL A 504 -10.56 -28.59 67.55
CA VAL A 504 -10.95 -27.27 68.14
C VAL A 504 -9.83 -26.48 68.86
N GLY A 505 -9.56 -25.19 68.64
CA GLY A 505 -10.15 -24.12 67.84
C GLY A 505 -9.75 -22.74 68.43
N VAL A 506 -10.10 -21.67 67.69
CA VAL A 506 -10.34 -20.27 68.14
C VAL A 506 -9.26 -19.17 67.88
N ALA A 507 -9.60 -18.31 66.90
CA ALA A 507 -9.58 -16.82 66.82
C ALA A 507 -8.26 -16.03 67.05
N HIS A 508 -8.01 -14.82 66.53
CA HIS A 508 -8.77 -13.75 65.84
C HIS A 508 -7.74 -12.79 65.20
N GLY A 509 -8.11 -11.99 64.18
CA GLY A 509 -7.28 -10.85 63.76
C GLY A 509 -7.62 -10.27 62.38
N SER A 510 -8.50 -9.28 62.38
CA SER A 510 -8.98 -8.46 61.26
C SER A 510 -7.94 -7.43 60.80
N GLU A 511 -7.92 -7.04 59.51
CA GLU A 511 -8.12 -5.63 59.04
C GLU A 511 -7.99 -5.51 57.51
N GLN A 512 -8.78 -4.59 56.96
CA GLN A 512 -9.03 -4.30 55.55
C GLN A 512 -8.29 -3.03 55.06
N PHE A 513 -8.35 -2.81 53.74
CA PHE A 513 -8.27 -1.55 52.97
C PHE A 513 -6.90 -0.99 52.55
N LEU A 514 -6.63 -0.96 51.24
CA LEU A 514 -6.74 0.26 50.41
C LEU A 514 -6.41 0.01 48.91
N GLU A 515 -7.38 0.36 48.06
CA GLU A 515 -7.21 0.66 46.64
C GLU A 515 -6.30 1.88 46.45
N THR A 516 -5.48 1.88 45.38
CA THR A 516 -5.00 3.12 44.77
C THR A 516 -5.05 3.05 43.25
N ARG A 517 -5.34 4.22 42.71
CA ARG A 517 -5.98 4.54 41.43
C ARG A 517 -4.92 4.96 40.42
N GLU A 518 -5.07 4.52 39.18
CA GLU A 518 -4.37 5.06 38.02
C GLU A 518 -4.84 6.50 37.69
N LYS A 519 -3.90 7.37 37.32
CA LYS A 519 -4.05 8.47 36.34
C LYS A 519 -2.70 9.19 36.10
N HIS A 520 -2.56 9.72 34.87
CA HIS A 520 -1.50 10.54 34.25
C HIS A 520 -0.54 9.71 33.37
N SER A 521 -0.29 10.03 32.09
CA SER A 521 -0.39 11.29 31.34
C SER A 521 -0.68 11.07 29.86
#